data_AF-A0A3D5FPW8-F1
#
_entry.id   AF-A0A3D5FPW8-F1
#
_cell.length_a   1.000
_cell.length_b   1.000
_cell.length_c   1.000
_cell.angle_alpha   90.00
_cell.angle_beta   90.00
_cell.angle_gamma   90.00
#
_symmetry.space_group_name_H-M   'P 1'
#
loop_
_entity.id
_entity.type
_entity.pdbx_description
1 polymer ?
#
loop_
_entity_poly.entity_id
_entity_poly.type
_entity_poly.pdbx_seq_one_letter_code
_entity_poly.pdbx_strand_id
1 'polypeptide(L)'
;MSLEQRELFIAGEGGYHTYRIPVLAVTSTGRILAFCEGRRDSRSDSGQIDLLLRHSDDEGVTWSDVLVVATEPEMTSGNPCPVVDRTTGRILLPFCRNLADGPESMICEGKAPRTVWLTHSDDDGLTWSVPREITEQTKDPTWTWYATGPCHGIQLASGRLVVPCDHMVGVYHDRQRDPYHSHVIISDDGGDSWRIGGVVEEGTNECAVAELADHSLYINCRNYRGEKRRAAARSRDGGDSFEARFWVDDHPEPICQGALTSLSDEHGPGDRLLFSNPSSQQARERLTIRRSEDGGQTWPTARCLYEGPSAYSDLAITSGDTALCLYERGADAAYETLTLARFDEVWLEGE
;
A
#
# COMPACT_ATOMS: atom_id res chain seq x y z
N MET A 1 4.14 -21.03 -15.20
CA MET A 1 4.39 -19.72 -15.84
C MET A 1 5.71 -19.16 -15.36
N SER A 2 6.70 -19.00 -16.25
CA SER A 2 7.91 -18.21 -15.93
C SER A 2 7.55 -16.73 -15.72
N LEU A 3 8.36 -15.99 -14.97
CA LEU A 3 8.21 -14.53 -14.76
C LEU A 3 7.97 -13.75 -16.06
N GLU A 4 6.88 -13.01 -16.11
CA GLU A 4 6.56 -12.02 -17.14
C GLU A 4 6.55 -10.61 -16.54
N GLN A 5 6.96 -9.61 -17.31
CA GLN A 5 7.01 -8.23 -16.85
C GLN A 5 6.49 -7.26 -17.92
N ARG A 6 5.71 -6.27 -17.48
CA ARG A 6 5.12 -5.26 -18.36
C ARG A 6 5.16 -3.87 -17.72
N GLU A 7 5.63 -2.89 -18.47
CA GLU A 7 5.59 -1.48 -18.09
C GLU A 7 4.15 -0.95 -18.24
N LEU A 8 3.58 -0.38 -17.18
CA LEU A 8 2.21 0.14 -17.18
C LEU A 8 2.15 1.67 -17.18
N PHE A 9 3.11 2.31 -16.50
CA PHE A 9 3.21 3.76 -16.42
C PHE A 9 4.67 4.17 -16.54
N ILE A 10 5.01 4.96 -17.56
CA ILE A 10 6.38 5.37 -17.89
C ILE A 10 6.51 6.87 -17.65
N ALA A 11 7.51 7.29 -16.87
CA ALA A 11 7.75 8.70 -16.55
C ALA A 11 7.90 9.55 -17.83
N GLY A 12 7.23 10.71 -17.86
CA GLY A 12 7.22 11.62 -19.01
C GLY A 12 6.14 11.32 -20.06
N GLU A 13 5.44 10.18 -19.97
CA GLU A 13 4.31 9.86 -20.84
C GLU A 13 2.97 10.29 -20.22
N GLY A 14 1.90 10.36 -21.03
CA GLY A 14 0.53 10.57 -20.54
C GLY A 14 0.25 11.93 -19.87
N GLY A 15 1.17 12.89 -19.99
CA GLY A 15 1.05 14.22 -19.38
C GLY A 15 1.55 14.31 -17.93
N TYR A 16 2.26 13.29 -17.44
CA TYR A 16 2.82 13.27 -16.09
C TYR A 16 4.34 13.11 -16.12
N HIS A 17 5.03 13.94 -15.34
CA HIS A 17 6.48 13.84 -15.18
C HIS A 17 6.89 12.51 -14.54
N THR A 18 6.17 12.04 -13.50
CA THR A 18 6.50 10.79 -12.81
C THR A 18 5.24 10.08 -12.33
N TYR A 19 5.28 8.75 -12.38
CA TYR A 19 4.28 7.89 -11.76
C TYR A 19 4.89 7.20 -10.55
N ARG A 20 4.23 7.28 -9.39
CA ARG A 20 4.73 6.71 -8.13
C ARG A 20 3.62 6.05 -7.34
N ILE A 21 4.00 5.35 -6.28
CA ILE A 21 3.08 4.77 -5.29
C ILE A 21 2.16 3.72 -5.96
N PRO A 22 2.75 2.62 -6.48
CA PRO A 22 2.00 1.54 -7.12
C PRO A 22 1.13 0.81 -6.11
N VAL A 23 -0.12 0.55 -6.49
CA VAL A 23 -1.08 -0.15 -5.64
C VAL A 23 -1.95 -1.06 -6.49
N LEU A 24 -2.25 -2.26 -6.00
CA LEU A 24 -3.06 -3.26 -6.68
C LEU A 24 -4.33 -3.58 -5.89
N ALA A 25 -5.41 -3.86 -6.62
CA ALA A 25 -6.58 -4.55 -6.06
C ALA A 25 -7.13 -5.54 -7.09
N VAL A 26 -7.63 -6.68 -6.61
CA VAL A 26 -8.36 -7.65 -7.45
C VAL A 26 -9.81 -7.63 -6.99
N THR A 27 -10.71 -7.30 -7.91
CA THR A 27 -12.13 -7.12 -7.61
C THR A 27 -12.83 -8.47 -7.41
N SER A 28 -14.10 -8.43 -7.01
CA SER A 28 -14.92 -9.64 -6.86
C SER A 28 -15.17 -10.37 -8.19
N THR A 29 -15.02 -9.69 -9.33
CA THR A 29 -15.17 -10.29 -10.68
C THR A 29 -13.87 -10.89 -11.21
N GLY A 30 -12.74 -10.67 -10.52
CA GLY A 30 -11.40 -11.08 -10.96
C GLY A 30 -10.66 -10.01 -11.78
N ARG A 31 -11.28 -8.84 -12.03
CA ARG A 31 -10.59 -7.70 -12.65
C ARG A 31 -9.44 -7.23 -11.76
N ILE A 32 -8.32 -6.89 -12.39
CA ILE A 32 -7.16 -6.30 -11.70
C ILE A 32 -7.21 -4.78 -11.89
N LEU A 33 -7.05 -4.04 -10.81
CA LEU A 33 -6.94 -2.59 -10.77
C LEU A 33 -5.53 -2.21 -10.35
N ALA A 34 -4.83 -1.43 -11.18
CA ALA A 34 -3.51 -0.88 -10.90
C ALA A 34 -3.60 0.64 -10.73
N PHE A 35 -3.47 1.10 -9.49
CA PHE A 35 -3.49 2.50 -9.12
C PHE A 35 -2.08 3.07 -8.99
N CYS A 36 -1.97 4.38 -9.21
CA CYS A 36 -0.76 5.14 -8.88
C CYS A 36 -1.05 6.63 -8.68
N GLU A 37 -0.07 7.33 -8.13
CA GLU A 37 0.04 8.79 -8.21
C GLU A 37 0.58 9.19 -9.58
N GLY A 38 -0.17 10.00 -10.31
CA GLY A 38 0.31 10.77 -11.46
C GLY A 38 0.83 12.13 -10.99
N ARG A 39 2.15 12.30 -10.93
CA ARG A 39 2.80 13.54 -10.51
C ARG A 39 3.09 14.42 -11.72
N ARG A 40 2.37 15.54 -11.87
CA ARG A 40 2.36 16.31 -13.13
C ARG A 40 3.71 16.93 -13.46
N ASP A 41 4.28 17.69 -12.52
CA ASP A 41 5.39 18.59 -12.83
C ASP A 41 6.77 18.08 -12.38
N SER A 42 6.82 17.16 -11.41
CA SER A 42 8.07 16.63 -10.88
C SER A 42 7.88 15.30 -10.15
N ARG A 43 8.98 14.68 -9.72
CA ARG A 43 8.97 13.50 -8.83
C ARG A 43 8.66 13.83 -7.36
N SER A 44 8.42 15.09 -6.99
CA SER A 44 8.22 15.54 -5.60
C SER A 44 6.97 14.91 -4.97
N ASP A 45 6.97 14.73 -3.64
CA ASP A 45 5.79 14.27 -2.87
C ASP A 45 4.74 15.38 -2.68
N SER A 46 4.97 16.57 -3.25
CA SER A 46 4.05 17.70 -3.26
C SER A 46 4.03 18.35 -4.64
N GLY A 47 2.87 18.92 -4.99
CA GLY A 47 2.57 19.48 -6.31
C GLY A 47 1.17 19.07 -6.75
N GLN A 48 0.84 19.32 -8.02
CA GLN A 48 -0.38 18.78 -8.60
C GLN A 48 -0.21 17.27 -8.81
N ILE A 49 -0.87 16.48 -7.97
CA ILE A 49 -0.83 15.01 -8.03
C ILE A 49 -2.25 14.48 -8.14
N ASP A 50 -2.46 13.63 -9.14
CA ASP A 50 -3.73 12.95 -9.39
C ASP A 50 -3.62 11.47 -9.04
N LEU A 51 -4.74 10.82 -8.74
CA LEU A 51 -4.84 9.37 -8.62
C LEU A 51 -5.30 8.78 -9.95
N LEU A 52 -4.52 7.84 -10.45
CA LEU A 52 -4.73 7.22 -11.75
C LEU A 52 -5.01 5.72 -11.59
N LEU A 53 -5.67 5.15 -12.59
CA LEU A 53 -6.00 3.74 -12.65
C LEU A 53 -5.82 3.21 -14.08
N ARG A 54 -5.27 2.01 -14.20
CA ARG A 54 -5.53 1.12 -15.34
C ARG A 54 -6.17 -0.16 -14.81
N HIS A 55 -6.98 -0.83 -15.63
CA HIS A 55 -7.53 -2.13 -15.28
C HIS A 55 -7.20 -3.21 -16.32
N SER A 56 -7.27 -4.47 -15.91
CA SER A 56 -7.09 -5.64 -16.76
C SER A 56 -8.18 -6.68 -16.47
N ASP A 57 -8.74 -7.24 -17.54
CA ASP A 57 -9.80 -8.26 -17.51
C ASP A 57 -9.31 -9.65 -17.94
N ASP A 58 -8.00 -9.80 -18.18
CA ASP A 58 -7.36 -10.99 -18.72
C ASP A 58 -6.08 -11.34 -17.95
N GLU A 59 -6.18 -11.31 -16.61
CA GLU A 59 -5.12 -11.67 -15.66
C GLU A 59 -3.81 -10.87 -15.80
N GLY A 60 -3.92 -9.60 -16.23
CA GLY A 60 -2.79 -8.69 -16.35
C GLY A 60 -2.09 -8.75 -17.70
N VAL A 61 -2.67 -9.46 -18.67
CA VAL A 61 -2.11 -9.58 -20.02
C VAL A 61 -2.30 -8.27 -20.79
N THR A 62 -3.52 -7.76 -20.92
CA THR A 62 -3.82 -6.45 -21.53
C THR A 62 -4.38 -5.46 -20.51
N TRP A 63 -4.23 -4.18 -20.81
CA TRP A 63 -4.54 -3.09 -19.88
C TRP A 63 -5.33 -1.99 -20.59
N SER A 64 -6.30 -1.43 -19.88
CA SER A 64 -7.07 -0.26 -20.32
C SER A 64 -6.18 0.96 -20.54
N ASP A 65 -6.74 1.98 -21.20
CA ASP A 65 -6.22 3.34 -21.10
C ASP A 65 -6.28 3.85 -19.66
N VAL A 66 -5.54 4.92 -19.37
CA VAL A 66 -5.51 5.55 -18.05
C VAL A 66 -6.84 6.22 -17.74
N LEU A 67 -7.40 5.91 -16.58
CA LEU A 67 -8.53 6.62 -15.96
C LEU A 67 -8.01 7.53 -14.84
N VAL A 68 -8.51 8.76 -14.76
CA VAL A 68 -8.27 9.65 -13.62
C VAL A 68 -9.35 9.37 -12.57
N VAL A 69 -8.95 8.81 -11.43
CA VAL A 69 -9.86 8.44 -10.32
C VAL A 69 -10.16 9.65 -9.43
N ALA A 70 -9.13 10.43 -9.11
CA ALA A 70 -9.28 11.64 -8.32
C ALA A 70 -8.28 12.71 -8.79
N THR A 71 -8.80 13.90 -9.04
CA THR A 71 -8.01 15.10 -9.33
C THR A 71 -8.71 16.29 -8.69
N GLU A 72 -7.92 17.25 -8.21
CA GLU A 72 -8.42 18.51 -7.66
C GLU A 72 -7.36 19.58 -7.96
N PRO A 73 -7.72 20.72 -8.58
CA PRO A 73 -6.77 21.78 -8.87
C PRO A 73 -6.04 22.27 -7.63
N GLU A 74 -4.74 22.55 -7.77
CA GLU A 74 -3.88 23.07 -6.70
C GLU A 74 -3.76 22.14 -5.48
N MET A 75 -4.09 20.86 -5.66
CA MET A 75 -4.02 19.86 -4.61
C MET A 75 -3.12 18.69 -5.01
N THR A 76 -2.50 18.11 -3.98
CA THR A 76 -1.86 16.80 -4.00
C THR A 76 -2.90 15.78 -3.55
N SER A 77 -3.34 14.88 -4.43
CA SER A 77 -4.10 13.67 -4.04
C SER A 77 -3.16 12.47 -4.13
N GLY A 78 -2.90 11.80 -3.01
CA GLY A 78 -1.84 10.79 -2.92
C GLY A 78 -2.11 9.69 -1.90
N ASN A 79 -1.19 8.73 -1.86
CA ASN A 79 -1.28 7.53 -1.03
C ASN A 79 -2.63 6.77 -1.16
N PRO A 80 -2.99 6.32 -2.37
CA PRO A 80 -4.19 5.49 -2.56
C PRO A 80 -4.07 4.19 -1.76
N CYS A 81 -5.16 3.73 -1.13
CA CYS A 81 -5.19 2.45 -0.43
C CYS A 81 -6.54 1.75 -0.59
N PRO A 82 -6.80 1.09 -1.74
CA PRO A 82 -8.08 0.49 -2.04
C PRO A 82 -8.35 -0.71 -1.12
N VAL A 83 -9.62 -0.91 -0.78
CA VAL A 83 -10.14 -2.12 -0.16
C VAL A 83 -11.40 -2.56 -0.90
N VAL A 84 -11.47 -3.84 -1.24
CA VAL A 84 -12.62 -4.43 -1.93
C VAL A 84 -13.53 -5.05 -0.87
N ASP A 85 -14.75 -4.55 -0.74
CA ASP A 85 -15.80 -5.23 -0.01
C ASP A 85 -16.34 -6.37 -0.88
N ARG A 86 -15.88 -7.60 -0.61
CA ARG A 86 -16.25 -8.81 -1.33
C ARG A 86 -17.71 -9.22 -1.09
N THR A 87 -18.37 -8.67 -0.08
CA THR A 87 -19.79 -8.95 0.18
C THR A 87 -20.68 -8.23 -0.84
N THR A 88 -20.34 -6.98 -1.18
CA THR A 88 -21.15 -6.14 -2.08
C THR A 88 -20.53 -5.98 -3.47
N GLY A 89 -19.23 -6.22 -3.61
CA GLY A 89 -18.45 -5.93 -4.80
C GLY A 89 -17.95 -4.48 -4.89
N ARG A 90 -18.33 -3.62 -3.93
CA ARG A 90 -17.88 -2.22 -3.88
C ARG A 90 -16.37 -2.14 -3.66
N ILE A 91 -15.73 -1.23 -4.40
CA ILE A 91 -14.33 -0.86 -4.19
C ILE A 91 -14.29 0.48 -3.49
N LEU A 92 -13.71 0.53 -2.30
CA LEU A 92 -13.49 1.75 -1.53
C LEU A 92 -12.03 2.19 -1.71
N LEU A 93 -11.80 3.46 -1.98
CA LEU A 93 -10.46 4.04 -2.13
C LEU A 93 -10.27 5.21 -1.17
N PRO A 94 -9.82 4.93 0.07
CA PRO A 94 -9.19 5.92 0.93
C PRO A 94 -7.92 6.49 0.29
N PHE A 95 -7.72 7.81 0.44
CA PHE A 95 -6.53 8.52 0.02
C PHE A 95 -6.33 9.81 0.84
N CYS A 96 -5.17 10.46 0.69
CA CYS A 96 -4.87 11.72 1.37
C CYS A 96 -4.90 12.91 0.41
N ARG A 97 -5.25 14.09 0.94
CA ARG A 97 -5.19 15.35 0.21
C ARG A 97 -4.53 16.48 1.02
N ASN A 98 -3.71 17.27 0.34
CA ASN A 98 -3.12 18.52 0.86
C ASN A 98 -2.91 19.54 -0.27
N LEU A 99 -2.54 20.77 0.09
CA LEU A 99 -2.19 21.83 -0.86
C LEU A 99 -0.98 21.44 -1.70
N ALA A 100 -1.04 21.68 -3.01
CA ALA A 100 0.06 21.41 -3.94
C ALA A 100 1.32 22.24 -3.64
N ASP A 101 1.14 23.47 -3.17
CA ASP A 101 2.22 24.38 -2.75
C ASP A 101 2.61 24.19 -1.27
N GLY A 102 2.05 23.18 -0.61
CA GLY A 102 2.32 22.83 0.78
C GLY A 102 3.29 21.65 0.90
N PRO A 103 4.62 21.88 1.01
CA PRO A 103 5.56 20.79 1.23
C PRO A 103 5.25 20.07 2.54
N GLU A 104 5.64 18.79 2.58
CA GLU A 104 5.44 17.91 3.74
C GLU A 104 5.93 18.53 5.07
N SER A 105 7.01 19.33 5.04
CA SER A 105 7.52 20.02 6.23
C SER A 105 6.49 20.95 6.88
N MET A 106 5.69 21.68 6.10
CA MET A 106 4.65 22.56 6.67
C MET A 106 3.56 21.75 7.37
N ILE A 107 3.22 20.58 6.84
CA ILE A 107 2.23 19.71 7.45
C ILE A 107 2.79 19.13 8.75
N CYS A 108 4.05 18.67 8.73
CA CYS A 108 4.77 18.19 9.91
C CYS A 108 4.83 19.25 11.03
N GLU A 109 5.04 20.52 10.67
CA GLU A 109 5.06 21.66 11.57
C GLU A 109 3.64 22.10 12.04
N GLY A 110 2.57 21.46 11.58
CA GLY A 110 1.19 21.82 11.89
C GLY A 110 0.72 23.13 11.23
N LYS A 111 1.42 23.60 10.19
CA LYS A 111 1.11 24.84 9.46
C LYS A 111 0.22 24.65 8.23
N ALA A 112 0.04 23.40 7.80
CA ALA A 112 -0.84 23.04 6.70
C ALA A 112 -1.56 21.72 7.01
N PRO A 113 -2.82 21.54 6.59
CA PRO A 113 -3.54 20.30 6.81
C PRO A 113 -3.13 19.21 5.80
N ARG A 114 -3.20 17.97 6.26
CA ARG A 114 -3.31 16.78 5.40
C ARG A 114 -4.55 16.01 5.84
N THR A 115 -5.48 15.85 4.91
CA THR A 115 -6.84 15.37 5.14
C THR A 115 -7.03 14.00 4.50
N VAL A 116 -8.01 13.24 4.99
CA VAL A 116 -8.31 11.88 4.52
C VAL A 116 -9.63 11.90 3.77
N TRP A 117 -9.63 11.34 2.56
CA TRP A 117 -10.74 11.33 1.63
C TRP A 117 -11.08 9.92 1.21
N LEU A 118 -12.32 9.72 0.78
CA LEU A 118 -12.82 8.45 0.29
C LEU A 118 -13.58 8.67 -1.01
N THR A 119 -13.25 7.89 -2.03
CA THR A 119 -14.13 7.64 -3.17
C THR A 119 -14.42 6.14 -3.28
N HIS A 120 -15.45 5.75 -4.02
CA HIS A 120 -15.77 4.36 -4.27
C HIS A 120 -16.25 4.13 -5.71
N SER A 121 -16.18 2.88 -6.13
CA SER A 121 -16.77 2.36 -7.36
C SER A 121 -17.72 1.21 -7.03
N ASP A 122 -18.90 1.24 -7.64
CA ASP A 122 -19.94 0.21 -7.57
C ASP A 122 -20.10 -0.55 -8.91
N ASP A 123 -19.21 -0.29 -9.87
CA ASP A 123 -19.24 -0.82 -11.24
C ASP A 123 -17.91 -1.41 -11.68
N ASP A 124 -17.25 -2.10 -10.73
CA ASP A 124 -16.02 -2.86 -10.99
C ASP A 124 -14.83 -1.98 -11.43
N GLY A 125 -14.74 -0.77 -10.86
CA GLY A 125 -13.64 0.17 -11.06
C GLY A 125 -13.76 1.07 -12.30
N LEU A 126 -14.90 1.04 -13.02
CA LEU A 126 -15.11 1.80 -14.25
C LEU A 126 -15.44 3.27 -13.99
N THR A 127 -16.25 3.56 -12.98
CA THR A 127 -16.57 4.92 -12.55
C THR A 127 -16.40 5.07 -11.04
N TRP A 128 -16.15 6.31 -10.62
CA TRP A 128 -15.82 6.64 -9.24
C TRP A 128 -16.70 7.78 -8.74
N SER A 129 -17.19 7.64 -7.51
CA SER A 129 -18.01 8.65 -6.84
C SER A 129 -17.22 9.96 -6.64
N VAL A 130 -17.93 11.06 -6.43
CA VAL A 130 -17.30 12.30 -5.96
C VAL A 130 -16.65 12.04 -4.59
N PRO A 131 -15.35 12.36 -4.39
CA PRO A 131 -14.69 12.13 -3.11
C PRO A 131 -15.37 12.86 -1.95
N ARG A 132 -15.53 12.16 -0.81
CA ARG A 132 -15.99 12.73 0.45
C ARG A 132 -14.88 12.72 1.49
N GLU A 133 -14.81 13.76 2.32
CA GLU A 133 -13.83 13.81 3.41
C GLU A 133 -14.26 12.93 4.58
N ILE A 134 -13.30 12.22 5.20
CA ILE A 134 -13.49 11.36 6.38
C ILE A 134 -12.52 11.69 7.52
N THR A 135 -11.76 12.79 7.43
CA THR A 135 -10.71 13.17 8.38
C THR A 135 -11.15 13.11 9.85
N GLU A 136 -12.32 13.65 10.19
CA GLU A 136 -12.80 13.68 11.59
C GLU A 136 -13.01 12.28 12.20
N GLN A 137 -13.21 11.27 11.36
CA GLN A 137 -13.41 9.88 11.78
C GLN A 137 -12.09 9.11 11.90
N THR A 138 -11.07 9.52 11.14
CA THR A 138 -9.86 8.72 10.91
C THR A 138 -8.57 9.36 11.38
N LYS A 139 -8.58 10.63 11.81
CA LYS A 139 -7.37 11.37 12.20
C LYS A 139 -7.58 12.06 13.55
N ASP A 140 -6.75 11.70 14.52
CA ASP A 140 -6.71 12.40 15.80
C ASP A 140 -6.27 13.87 15.59
N PRO A 141 -6.92 14.86 16.22
CA PRO A 141 -6.55 16.27 16.08
C PRO A 141 -5.13 16.62 16.51
N THR A 142 -4.49 15.79 17.34
CA THR A 142 -3.09 15.95 17.77
C THR A 142 -2.08 15.50 16.71
N TRP A 143 -2.52 14.82 15.65
CA TRP A 143 -1.66 14.37 14.57
C TRP A 143 -1.41 15.47 13.54
N THR A 144 -0.18 15.60 13.07
CA THR A 144 0.19 16.60 12.05
C THR A 144 0.23 15.97 10.65
N TRP A 145 1.00 14.91 10.48
CA TRP A 145 1.10 14.13 9.23
C TRP A 145 0.25 12.85 9.27
N TYR A 146 -0.23 12.41 8.11
CA TYR A 146 -1.06 11.23 7.95
C TYR A 146 -0.92 10.63 6.54
N ALA A 147 -0.90 9.32 6.41
CA ALA A 147 -1.01 8.60 5.13
C ALA A 147 -1.90 7.35 5.24
N THR A 148 -2.68 7.09 4.19
CA THR A 148 -3.38 5.82 3.95
C THR A 148 -2.48 4.89 3.14
N GLY A 149 -2.22 3.67 3.60
CA GLY A 149 -1.23 2.77 2.99
C GLY A 149 0.15 3.43 2.87
N PRO A 150 0.81 3.46 1.69
CA PRO A 150 0.33 2.91 0.43
C PRO A 150 0.55 1.40 0.35
N CYS A 151 -0.48 0.71 -0.15
CA CYS A 151 -0.69 -0.74 -0.37
C CYS A 151 -2.21 -0.88 -0.60
N HIS A 152 -2.77 -2.07 -0.43
CA HIS A 152 -4.20 -2.28 -0.30
C HIS A 152 -4.64 -2.51 1.16
N GLY A 153 -5.92 -2.26 1.43
CA GLY A 153 -6.61 -2.75 2.61
C GLY A 153 -7.18 -4.15 2.39
N ILE A 154 -7.66 -4.77 3.46
CA ILE A 154 -8.25 -6.12 3.44
C ILE A 154 -9.67 -6.09 4.00
N GLN A 155 -10.49 -7.03 3.53
CA GLN A 155 -11.72 -7.41 4.22
C GLN A 155 -11.45 -8.68 5.02
N LEU A 156 -11.71 -8.65 6.32
CA LEU A 156 -11.57 -9.81 7.19
C LEU A 156 -12.67 -10.84 6.91
N ALA A 157 -12.45 -12.09 7.30
CA ALA A 157 -13.47 -13.14 7.25
C ALA A 157 -14.76 -12.77 8.02
N SER A 158 -14.66 -11.87 9.00
CA SER A 158 -15.81 -11.30 9.73
C SER A 158 -16.65 -10.29 8.93
N GLY A 159 -16.16 -9.84 7.77
CA GLY A 159 -16.75 -8.79 6.94
C GLY A 159 -16.20 -7.38 7.22
N ARG A 160 -15.48 -7.18 8.34
CA ARG A 160 -14.83 -5.91 8.69
C ARG A 160 -13.81 -5.50 7.63
N LEU A 161 -13.80 -4.22 7.27
CA LEU A 161 -12.78 -3.63 6.41
C LEU A 161 -11.64 -3.06 7.26
N VAL A 162 -10.40 -3.30 6.86
CA VAL A 162 -9.18 -2.83 7.54
C VAL A 162 -8.27 -2.18 6.52
N VAL A 163 -7.92 -0.91 6.75
CA VAL A 163 -7.06 -0.13 5.87
C VAL A 163 -5.80 0.28 6.64
N PRO A 164 -4.60 -0.18 6.24
CA PRO A 164 -3.35 0.22 6.87
C PRO A 164 -3.09 1.70 6.64
N CYS A 165 -2.49 2.38 7.61
CA CYS A 165 -2.20 3.80 7.60
C CYS A 165 -0.95 4.10 8.44
N ASP A 166 -0.46 5.33 8.37
CA ASP A 166 0.53 5.86 9.31
C ASP A 166 0.27 7.32 9.66
N HIS A 167 0.81 7.74 10.79
CA HIS A 167 0.69 9.11 11.26
C HIS A 167 1.91 9.57 12.03
N MET A 168 1.97 10.88 12.24
CA MET A 168 2.92 11.52 13.14
C MET A 168 2.18 12.35 14.18
N VAL A 169 2.62 12.25 15.44
CA VAL A 169 2.04 13.00 16.57
C VAL A 169 2.77 14.33 16.72
N GLY A 170 2.06 15.46 16.63
CA GLY A 170 2.64 16.80 16.69
C GLY A 170 3.00 17.24 18.11
N VAL A 171 3.97 16.60 18.75
CA VAL A 171 4.42 16.94 20.12
C VAL A 171 5.35 18.16 20.10
N TYR A 172 6.25 18.17 19.13
CA TYR A 172 7.31 19.16 18.93
C TYR A 172 7.13 19.96 17.65
N HIS A 173 6.19 19.56 16.78
CA HIS A 173 5.96 20.14 15.46
C HIS A 173 7.23 20.13 14.60
N ASP A 174 7.91 18.98 14.59
CA ASP A 174 9.24 18.79 14.03
C ASP A 174 9.40 17.36 13.50
N ARG A 175 9.57 17.26 12.18
CA ARG A 175 9.69 15.98 11.47
C ARG A 175 10.74 15.02 12.06
N GLN A 176 11.84 15.52 12.60
CA GLN A 176 12.90 14.63 13.08
C GLN A 176 12.60 14.09 14.48
N ARG A 177 11.95 14.90 15.31
CA ARG A 177 11.71 14.63 16.73
C ARG A 177 10.36 14.01 17.02
N ASP A 178 9.36 14.29 16.21
CA ASP A 178 8.00 13.82 16.47
C ASP A 178 7.86 12.29 16.30
N PRO A 179 7.02 11.63 17.13
CA PRO A 179 6.77 10.20 17.04
C PRO A 179 6.02 9.82 15.76
N TYR A 180 6.46 8.72 15.13
CA TYR A 180 5.79 8.09 13.99
C TYR A 180 5.19 6.76 14.40
N HIS A 181 4.02 6.46 13.88
CA HIS A 181 3.32 5.21 14.13
C HIS A 181 2.63 4.70 12.88
N SER A 182 2.66 3.38 12.68
CA SER A 182 1.67 2.70 11.86
C SER A 182 0.36 2.56 12.64
N HIS A 183 -0.76 2.60 11.95
CA HIS A 183 -2.07 2.24 12.50
C HIS A 183 -2.95 1.61 11.43
N VAL A 184 -4.17 1.22 11.81
CA VAL A 184 -5.22 0.87 10.86
C VAL A 184 -6.43 1.75 11.10
N ILE A 185 -7.21 2.01 10.05
CA ILE A 185 -8.61 2.44 10.19
C ILE A 185 -9.51 1.27 9.82
N ILE A 186 -10.66 1.20 10.48
CA ILE A 186 -11.58 0.07 10.34
C ILE A 186 -13.01 0.53 10.13
N SER A 187 -13.76 -0.27 9.39
CA SER A 187 -15.17 -0.08 9.09
C SER A 187 -15.92 -1.39 9.25
N ASP A 188 -17.01 -1.36 10.01
CA ASP A 188 -17.89 -2.50 10.27
C ASP A 188 -19.22 -2.42 9.49
N ASP A 189 -19.41 -1.41 8.63
CA ASP A 189 -20.66 -1.10 7.93
C ASP A 189 -20.49 -0.95 6.40
N GLY A 190 -19.50 -1.62 5.81
CA GLY A 190 -19.27 -1.60 4.36
C GLY A 190 -18.66 -0.29 3.83
N GLY A 191 -18.01 0.48 4.71
CA GLY A 191 -17.25 1.69 4.37
C GLY A 191 -18.05 2.99 4.51
N ASP A 192 -19.24 2.94 5.13
CA ASP A 192 -20.08 4.12 5.37
C ASP A 192 -19.47 4.97 6.49
N SER A 193 -19.07 4.36 7.60
CA SER A 193 -18.36 5.00 8.70
C SER A 193 -17.04 4.32 9.04
N TRP A 194 -16.08 5.10 9.55
CA TRP A 194 -14.74 4.65 9.87
C TRP A 194 -14.36 5.04 11.30
N ARG A 195 -13.39 4.34 11.85
CA ARG A 195 -12.72 4.73 13.11
C ARG A 195 -11.26 4.32 13.10
N ILE A 196 -10.47 4.99 13.91
CA ILE A 196 -9.09 4.57 14.21
C ILE A 196 -9.16 3.24 14.96
N GLY A 197 -8.41 2.24 14.46
CA GLY A 197 -8.19 0.96 15.11
C GLY A 197 -6.85 0.93 15.86
N GLY A 198 -6.19 -0.23 15.83
CA GLY A 198 -4.93 -0.46 16.52
C GLY A 198 -3.80 0.43 16.00
N VAL A 199 -2.96 0.89 16.94
CA VAL A 199 -1.74 1.68 16.68
C VAL A 199 -0.53 0.84 17.08
N VAL A 200 0.46 0.75 16.19
CA VAL A 200 1.73 0.07 16.46
C VAL A 200 2.67 1.04 17.18
N GLU A 201 3.57 0.50 17.99
CA GLU A 201 4.54 1.28 18.76
C GLU A 201 5.41 2.22 17.90
N GLU A 202 5.96 3.24 18.55
CA GLU A 202 6.75 4.31 17.93
C GLU A 202 7.90 3.79 17.05
N GLY A 203 8.11 4.51 15.96
CA GLY A 203 9.21 4.31 15.02
C GLY A 203 8.79 3.56 13.76
N THR A 204 7.53 3.15 13.72
CA THR A 204 6.87 2.53 12.58
C THR A 204 6.24 3.60 11.67
N ASN A 205 6.03 3.27 10.39
CA ASN A 205 5.50 4.18 9.39
C ASN A 205 4.64 3.42 8.36
N GLU A 206 4.78 3.62 7.05
CA GLU A 206 4.00 2.92 6.01
C GLU A 206 3.96 1.41 6.26
N CYS A 207 2.77 0.82 6.22
CA CYS A 207 2.55 -0.56 6.61
C CYS A 207 1.58 -1.29 5.67
N ALA A 208 1.61 -2.62 5.76
CA ALA A 208 0.68 -3.53 5.10
C ALA A 208 0.17 -4.57 6.11
N VAL A 209 -1.03 -5.08 5.91
CA VAL A 209 -1.72 -5.98 6.85
C VAL A 209 -2.27 -7.21 6.13
N ALA A 210 -2.20 -8.37 6.78
CA ALA A 210 -2.83 -9.61 6.33
C ALA A 210 -3.59 -10.27 7.48
N GLU A 211 -4.70 -10.93 7.17
CA GLU A 211 -5.38 -11.87 8.09
C GLU A 211 -4.77 -13.26 7.94
N LEU A 212 -4.48 -13.90 9.07
CA LEU A 212 -3.92 -15.25 9.16
C LEU A 212 -5.01 -16.31 9.34
N ALA A 213 -4.65 -17.60 9.27
CA ALA A 213 -5.61 -18.70 9.39
C ALA A 213 -6.29 -18.77 10.76
N ASP A 214 -5.66 -18.24 11.81
CA ASP A 214 -6.23 -18.14 13.16
C ASP A 214 -7.07 -16.86 13.39
N HIS A 215 -7.37 -16.11 12.32
CA HIS A 215 -8.08 -14.82 12.34
C HIS A 215 -7.36 -13.69 13.09
N SER A 216 -6.10 -13.89 13.48
CA SER A 216 -5.24 -12.79 13.91
C SER A 216 -4.77 -11.99 12.69
N LEU A 217 -4.43 -10.71 12.92
CA LEU A 217 -3.82 -9.88 11.90
C LEU A 217 -2.31 -9.82 12.12
N TYR A 218 -1.56 -9.89 11.03
CA TYR A 218 -0.13 -9.58 10.98
C TYR A 218 0.05 -8.26 10.24
N ILE A 219 0.65 -7.26 10.92
CA ILE A 219 1.00 -5.98 10.32
C ILE A 219 2.51 -5.90 10.13
N ASN A 220 2.96 -5.48 8.95
CA ASN A 220 4.38 -5.31 8.62
C ASN A 220 4.66 -3.83 8.29
N CYS A 221 5.60 -3.23 8.99
CA CYS A 221 5.81 -1.80 9.03
C CYS A 221 7.20 -1.41 8.55
N ARG A 222 7.25 -0.32 7.77
CA ARG A 222 8.46 0.46 7.53
C ARG A 222 8.97 1.00 8.86
N ASN A 223 10.28 0.95 9.04
CA ASN A 223 10.93 1.37 10.26
C ASN A 223 11.86 2.58 10.06
N TYR A 224 11.67 3.60 10.88
CA TYR A 224 12.54 4.79 10.98
C TYR A 224 13.44 4.79 12.22
N ARG A 225 13.27 3.83 13.13
CA ARG A 225 13.97 3.79 14.43
C ARG A 225 14.65 2.45 14.65
N GLY A 226 15.95 2.45 14.92
CA GLY A 226 16.70 1.21 15.17
C GLY A 226 17.35 0.66 13.91
N GLU A 227 17.53 -0.67 13.86
CA GLU A 227 18.20 -1.33 12.74
C GLU A 227 17.37 -1.24 11.45
N LYS A 228 18.07 -1.16 10.31
CA LYS A 228 17.47 -1.07 8.98
C LYS A 228 16.83 -2.39 8.55
N ARG A 229 15.71 -2.72 9.16
CA ARG A 229 14.89 -3.92 8.95
C ARG A 229 13.44 -3.64 9.33
N ARG A 230 12.53 -4.44 8.78
CA ARG A 230 11.08 -4.29 9.02
C ARG A 230 10.74 -4.53 10.48
N ALA A 231 9.73 -3.80 10.97
CA ALA A 231 9.03 -4.12 12.20
C ALA A 231 7.72 -4.86 11.88
N ALA A 232 7.22 -5.65 12.81
CA ALA A 232 5.91 -6.27 12.70
C ALA A 232 5.21 -6.33 14.06
N ALA A 233 3.89 -6.49 14.05
CA ALA A 233 3.07 -6.72 15.24
C ALA A 233 1.89 -7.63 14.90
N ARG A 234 1.18 -8.10 15.93
CA ARG A 234 -0.01 -8.94 15.79
C ARG A 234 -1.23 -8.32 16.46
N SER A 235 -2.40 -8.51 15.88
CA SER A 235 -3.69 -8.17 16.50
C SER A 235 -4.52 -9.44 16.64
N ARG A 236 -5.19 -9.62 17.78
CA ARG A 236 -6.09 -10.77 18.05
C ARG A 236 -7.55 -10.36 18.20
N ASP A 237 -7.86 -9.10 17.90
CA ASP A 237 -9.16 -8.48 18.09
C ASP A 237 -9.65 -7.80 16.79
N GLY A 238 -9.26 -8.35 15.64
CA GLY A 238 -9.71 -7.86 14.33
C GLY A 238 -9.24 -6.43 14.03
N GLY A 239 -8.05 -6.06 14.51
CA GLY A 239 -7.43 -4.76 14.25
C GLY A 239 -7.83 -3.66 15.22
N ASP A 240 -8.49 -3.97 16.34
CA ASP A 240 -8.82 -2.99 17.38
C ASP A 240 -7.59 -2.57 18.19
N SER A 241 -6.64 -3.49 18.40
CA SER A 241 -5.34 -3.21 19.03
C SER A 241 -4.23 -4.09 18.45
N PHE A 242 -2.97 -3.65 18.63
CA PHE A 242 -1.79 -4.44 18.29
C PHE A 242 -0.97 -4.74 19.56
N GLU A 243 -0.44 -5.97 19.63
CA GLU A 243 0.58 -6.38 20.59
C GLU A 243 1.89 -5.60 20.37
N ALA A 244 2.83 -5.73 21.32
CA ALA A 244 4.16 -5.11 21.21
C ALA A 244 4.85 -5.54 19.90
N ARG A 245 5.57 -4.60 19.28
CA ARG A 245 6.24 -4.87 18.00
C ARG A 245 7.45 -5.79 18.19
N PHE A 246 7.78 -6.52 17.14
CA PHE A 246 9.02 -7.28 17.02
C PHE A 246 9.71 -6.98 15.69
N TRP A 247 11.01 -7.29 15.62
CA TRP A 247 11.81 -7.09 14.42
C TRP A 247 11.75 -8.32 13.52
N VAL A 248 11.73 -8.11 12.20
CA VAL A 248 11.79 -9.19 11.22
C VAL A 248 13.20 -9.25 10.63
N ASP A 249 14.04 -10.11 11.21
CA ASP A 249 15.48 -10.18 10.91
C ASP A 249 15.77 -10.48 9.44
N ASP A 250 14.93 -11.30 8.81
CA ASP A 250 15.10 -11.69 7.40
C ASP A 250 14.75 -10.57 6.42
N HIS A 251 14.18 -9.44 6.87
CA HIS A 251 13.69 -8.36 6.00
C HIS A 251 14.51 -7.07 6.18
N PRO A 252 15.75 -7.00 5.66
CA PRO A 252 16.49 -5.73 5.62
C PRO A 252 15.73 -4.71 4.76
N GLU A 253 15.77 -3.44 5.13
CA GLU A 253 15.11 -2.38 4.37
C GLU A 253 15.91 -1.07 4.33
N PRO A 254 15.79 -0.27 3.25
CA PRO A 254 16.46 1.02 3.13
C PRO A 254 15.57 2.16 3.65
N ILE A 255 14.65 1.87 4.58
CA ILE A 255 13.60 2.79 5.04
C ILE A 255 12.66 3.11 3.85
N CYS A 256 11.89 2.11 3.42
CA CYS A 256 11.02 2.18 2.25
C CYS A 256 9.71 1.43 2.51
N GLN A 257 8.65 1.75 1.79
CA GLN A 257 7.44 0.93 1.78
C GLN A 257 7.78 -0.51 1.37
N GLY A 258 6.99 -1.45 1.88
CA GLY A 258 6.97 -2.86 1.47
C GLY A 258 5.54 -3.40 1.54
N ALA A 259 5.22 -4.37 0.69
CA ALA A 259 3.87 -4.92 0.56
C ALA A 259 3.76 -6.32 1.09
N LEU A 260 2.54 -6.68 1.49
CA LEU A 260 2.18 -7.95 2.10
C LEU A 260 0.82 -8.38 1.57
N THR A 261 0.68 -9.65 1.22
CA THR A 261 -0.62 -10.30 0.96
C THR A 261 -0.61 -11.70 1.55
N SER A 262 -1.76 -12.17 2.04
CA SER A 262 -1.95 -13.58 2.33
C SER A 262 -2.30 -14.34 1.05
N LEU A 263 -1.86 -15.59 0.98
CA LEU A 263 -2.37 -16.58 0.04
C LEU A 263 -3.51 -17.29 0.74
N SER A 264 -4.74 -17.05 0.27
CA SER A 264 -5.92 -17.72 0.82
C SER A 264 -5.85 -19.22 0.52
N ASP A 265 -6.35 -20.03 1.45
CA ASP A 265 -6.55 -21.46 1.25
C ASP A 265 -8.02 -21.73 0.88
N GLU A 266 -8.38 -22.98 0.55
CA GLU A 266 -9.75 -23.37 0.21
C GLU A 266 -10.80 -22.97 1.28
N HIS A 267 -10.35 -22.72 2.52
CA HIS A 267 -11.18 -22.46 3.69
C HIS A 267 -11.18 -20.99 4.16
N GLY A 268 -10.50 -20.08 3.46
CA GLY A 268 -10.42 -18.65 3.82
C GLY A 268 -8.98 -18.13 3.97
N PRO A 269 -8.70 -17.21 4.91
CA PRO A 269 -7.34 -16.69 5.10
C PRO A 269 -6.38 -17.84 5.46
N GLY A 270 -5.17 -17.81 4.89
CA GLY A 270 -4.13 -18.80 5.11
C GLY A 270 -2.93 -18.23 5.86
N ASP A 271 -2.07 -19.11 6.38
CA ASP A 271 -0.81 -18.73 7.03
C ASP A 271 0.33 -18.48 6.04
N ARG A 272 0.08 -18.76 4.76
CA ARG A 272 1.01 -18.49 3.67
C ARG A 272 0.97 -17.01 3.32
N LEU A 273 2.12 -16.34 3.39
CA LEU A 273 2.24 -14.91 3.12
C LEU A 273 3.25 -14.66 2.01
N LEU A 274 2.95 -13.70 1.14
CA LEU A 274 3.94 -13.09 0.26
C LEU A 274 4.28 -11.69 0.74
N PHE A 275 5.56 -11.37 0.72
CA PHE A 275 6.08 -10.05 1.05
C PHE A 275 7.03 -9.54 -0.02
N SER A 276 6.99 -8.24 -0.31
CA SER A 276 7.93 -7.60 -1.23
C SER A 276 8.50 -6.31 -0.66
N ASN A 277 9.82 -6.14 -0.79
CA ASN A 277 10.51 -4.90 -0.50
C ASN A 277 11.86 -4.80 -1.22
N PRO A 278 12.45 -3.60 -1.32
CA PRO A 278 13.87 -3.45 -1.66
C PRO A 278 14.72 -4.07 -0.55
N SER A 279 15.36 -5.20 -0.83
CA SER A 279 16.05 -6.01 0.17
C SER A 279 17.51 -5.57 0.36
N SER A 280 17.70 -4.33 0.80
CA SER A 280 19.00 -3.70 1.03
C SER A 280 18.92 -2.77 2.24
N GLN A 281 19.97 -2.65 3.05
CA GLN A 281 20.03 -1.65 4.13
C GLN A 281 20.64 -0.32 3.63
N GLN A 282 21.04 -0.26 2.37
CA GLN A 282 21.87 0.81 1.83
C GLN A 282 21.07 1.70 0.91
N ALA A 283 20.36 1.11 -0.04
CA ALA A 283 19.64 1.83 -1.09
C ALA A 283 18.33 1.14 -1.48
N ARG A 284 17.48 1.86 -2.21
CA ARG A 284 16.28 1.34 -2.86
C ARG A 284 16.69 0.56 -4.10
N GLU A 285 16.99 -0.72 -3.91
CA GLU A 285 17.46 -1.67 -4.91
C GLU A 285 17.10 -3.10 -4.52
N ARG A 286 17.24 -4.05 -5.45
CA ARG A 286 17.09 -5.48 -5.19
C ARG A 286 15.71 -5.83 -4.64
N LEU A 287 14.65 -5.36 -5.31
CA LEU A 287 13.28 -5.72 -4.96
C LEU A 287 13.16 -7.25 -4.94
N THR A 288 12.79 -7.79 -3.79
CA THR A 288 12.80 -9.23 -3.51
C THR A 288 11.42 -9.67 -3.05
N ILE A 289 10.95 -10.79 -3.58
CA ILE A 289 9.75 -11.48 -3.12
C ILE A 289 10.15 -12.52 -2.08
N ARG A 290 9.41 -12.61 -0.98
CA ARG A 290 9.60 -13.56 0.11
C ARG A 290 8.31 -14.30 0.40
N ARG A 291 8.41 -15.58 0.77
CA ARG A 291 7.27 -16.39 1.21
C ARG A 291 7.48 -16.90 2.63
N SER A 292 6.42 -16.80 3.43
CA SER A 292 6.29 -17.48 4.71
C SER A 292 5.22 -18.56 4.60
N GLU A 293 5.38 -19.65 5.34
CA GLU A 293 4.42 -20.77 5.43
C GLU A 293 3.72 -20.82 6.80
N ASP A 294 4.10 -19.94 7.73
CA ASP A 294 3.83 -20.09 9.17
C ASP A 294 3.36 -18.78 9.82
N GLY A 295 2.63 -17.95 9.06
CA GLY A 295 2.05 -16.70 9.57
C GLY A 295 3.12 -15.66 9.88
N GLY A 296 4.17 -15.61 9.06
CA GLY A 296 5.25 -14.63 9.15
C GLY A 296 6.24 -14.89 10.29
N GLN A 297 6.31 -16.12 10.82
CA GLN A 297 7.32 -16.50 11.82
C GLN A 297 8.67 -16.75 11.17
N THR A 298 8.70 -17.41 10.02
CA THR A 298 9.89 -17.64 9.20
C THR A 298 9.65 -17.36 7.73
N TRP A 299 10.71 -17.01 7.00
CA TRP A 299 10.66 -16.65 5.58
C TRP A 299 11.70 -17.44 4.76
N PRO A 300 11.53 -18.77 4.63
CA PRO A 300 12.54 -19.66 4.04
C PRO A 300 12.77 -19.44 2.53
N THR A 301 11.78 -18.89 1.83
CA THR A 301 11.84 -18.65 0.38
C THR A 301 12.02 -17.18 0.10
N ALA A 302 13.03 -16.84 -0.70
CA ALA A 302 13.27 -15.49 -1.17
C ALA A 302 13.86 -15.50 -2.59
N ARG A 303 13.29 -14.70 -3.50
CA ARG A 303 13.79 -14.53 -4.87
C ARG A 303 13.82 -13.07 -5.26
N CYS A 304 14.98 -12.60 -5.72
CA CYS A 304 15.13 -11.24 -6.23
C CYS A 304 14.35 -11.10 -7.55
N LEU A 305 13.38 -10.20 -7.57
CA LEU A 305 12.56 -9.88 -8.74
C LEU A 305 13.30 -8.92 -9.68
N TYR A 306 14.01 -7.94 -9.10
CA TYR A 306 14.75 -6.95 -9.86
C TYR A 306 15.99 -6.45 -9.09
N GLU A 307 17.18 -6.71 -9.63
CA GLU A 307 18.45 -6.33 -8.98
C GLU A 307 18.69 -4.81 -8.92
N GLY A 308 18.18 -4.06 -9.91
CA GLY A 308 18.47 -2.63 -10.07
C GLY A 308 17.68 -1.69 -9.14
N PRO A 309 17.76 -0.37 -9.40
CA PRO A 309 17.02 0.65 -8.67
C PRO A 309 15.53 0.31 -8.61
N SER A 310 15.01 0.10 -7.41
CA SER A 310 13.62 -0.30 -7.18
C SER A 310 13.13 0.14 -5.82
N ALA A 311 11.87 0.56 -5.74
CA ALA A 311 11.33 1.23 -4.57
C ALA A 311 9.99 0.61 -4.15
N TYR A 312 8.89 1.36 -4.25
CA TYR A 312 7.61 0.91 -3.71
C TYR A 312 7.07 -0.24 -4.56
N SER A 313 6.31 -1.13 -3.94
CA SER A 313 5.67 -2.26 -4.59
C SER A 313 4.33 -2.56 -3.96
N ASP A 314 3.42 -3.20 -4.68
CA ASP A 314 2.24 -3.84 -4.12
C ASP A 314 2.03 -5.23 -4.72
N LEU A 315 1.43 -6.12 -3.93
CA LEU A 315 1.18 -7.52 -4.26
C LEU A 315 -0.30 -7.80 -4.38
N ALA A 316 -0.69 -8.67 -5.30
CA ALA A 316 -2.03 -9.23 -5.34
C ALA A 316 -2.02 -10.63 -5.95
N ILE A 317 -3.04 -11.42 -5.62
CA ILE A 317 -3.25 -12.76 -6.19
C ILE A 317 -4.49 -12.73 -7.05
N THR A 318 -4.35 -13.19 -8.29
CA THR A 318 -5.47 -13.33 -9.23
C THR A 318 -6.32 -14.57 -8.93
N SER A 319 -7.50 -14.65 -9.54
CA SER A 319 -8.36 -15.85 -9.44
C SER A 319 -7.75 -17.12 -10.05
N GLY A 320 -6.77 -16.99 -10.96
CA GLY A 320 -6.02 -18.12 -11.53
C GLY A 320 -4.73 -18.44 -10.78
N ASP A 321 -4.63 -18.09 -9.50
CA ASP A 321 -3.47 -18.32 -8.63
C ASP A 321 -2.14 -17.73 -9.15
N THR A 322 -2.21 -16.75 -10.05
CA THR A 322 -1.04 -15.99 -10.50
C THR A 322 -0.76 -14.85 -9.52
N ALA A 323 0.48 -14.76 -9.03
CA ALA A 323 0.94 -13.66 -8.20
C ALA A 323 1.34 -12.45 -9.06
N LEU A 324 0.92 -11.27 -8.61
CA LEU A 324 1.21 -9.99 -9.21
C LEU A 324 2.11 -9.18 -8.28
N CYS A 325 3.06 -8.46 -8.87
CA CYS A 325 3.81 -7.41 -8.16
C CYS A 325 3.89 -6.17 -9.05
N LEU A 326 3.20 -5.09 -8.68
CA LEU A 326 3.34 -3.80 -9.34
C LEU A 326 4.37 -2.99 -8.56
N TYR A 327 5.43 -2.52 -9.22
CA TYR A 327 6.54 -1.90 -8.51
C TYR A 327 7.24 -0.80 -9.30
N GLU A 328 7.87 0.10 -8.55
CA GLU A 328 8.73 1.16 -9.04
C GLU A 328 10.11 0.61 -9.40
N ARG A 329 10.57 0.86 -10.63
CA ARG A 329 11.92 0.53 -11.08
C ARG A 329 12.44 1.47 -12.16
N GLY A 330 13.74 1.34 -12.43
CA GLY A 330 14.39 1.93 -13.61
C GLY A 330 15.80 1.41 -13.80
N ALA A 331 16.45 1.87 -14.86
CA ALA A 331 17.84 1.55 -15.15
C ALA A 331 18.80 2.36 -14.26
N ASP A 332 18.55 3.67 -14.12
CA ASP A 332 19.41 4.60 -13.40
C ASP A 332 18.77 5.04 -12.06
N ALA A 333 17.44 5.17 -12.01
CA ALA A 333 16.68 5.57 -10.85
C ALA A 333 15.39 4.76 -10.69
N ALA A 334 14.96 4.55 -9.43
CA ALA A 334 13.80 3.70 -9.13
C ALA A 334 12.45 4.24 -9.63
N TYR A 335 12.36 5.49 -10.11
CA TYR A 335 11.09 6.18 -10.41
C TYR A 335 10.88 6.41 -11.91
N GLU A 336 11.55 5.62 -12.76
CA GLU A 336 11.43 5.74 -14.21
C GLU A 336 10.13 5.10 -14.70
N THR A 337 9.74 3.96 -14.13
CA THR A 337 8.58 3.18 -14.58
C THR A 337 7.90 2.44 -13.45
N LEU A 338 6.58 2.31 -13.53
CA LEU A 338 5.81 1.32 -12.79
C LEU A 338 5.65 0.07 -13.66
N THR A 339 6.23 -1.05 -13.20
CA THR A 339 6.23 -2.34 -13.90
C THR A 339 5.40 -3.34 -13.13
N LEU A 340 4.51 -4.04 -13.83
CA LEU A 340 3.83 -5.22 -13.31
C LEU A 340 4.65 -6.47 -13.63
N ALA A 341 5.01 -7.22 -12.61
CA ALA A 341 5.48 -8.59 -12.72
C ALA A 341 4.33 -9.58 -12.48
N ARG A 342 4.30 -10.65 -13.26
CA ARG A 342 3.40 -11.81 -13.12
C ARG A 342 4.27 -13.05 -12.96
N PHE A 343 4.06 -13.83 -11.93
CA PHE A 343 4.84 -15.04 -11.66
C PHE A 343 4.01 -16.06 -10.90
N ASP A 344 4.44 -17.32 -10.97
CA ASP A 344 3.85 -18.41 -10.21
C ASP A 344 4.80 -18.91 -9.11
N GLU A 345 4.35 -19.94 -8.40
CA GLU A 345 5.11 -20.61 -7.36
C GLU A 345 6.40 -21.25 -7.89
N VAL A 346 6.38 -21.83 -9.09
CA VAL A 346 7.57 -22.44 -9.73
C VAL A 346 8.66 -21.39 -9.91
N TRP A 347 8.31 -20.20 -10.40
CA TRP A 347 9.26 -19.10 -10.44
C TRP A 347 9.69 -18.69 -9.03
N LEU A 348 8.82 -18.66 -8.03
CA LEU A 348 9.30 -18.23 -6.69
C LEU A 348 10.31 -19.23 -6.09
N GLU A 349 10.16 -20.52 -6.36
CA GLU A 349 10.98 -21.60 -5.78
C GLU A 349 12.33 -21.83 -6.45
N GLY A 350 12.53 -21.31 -7.67
CA GLY A 350 13.82 -21.44 -8.35
C GLY A 350 13.95 -22.65 -9.27
N GLU A 351 12.84 -23.33 -9.57
CA GLU A 351 12.81 -24.53 -10.41
C GLU A 351 12.78 -24.27 -11.92
#